data_AF-A0A0Q8PLJ8-F1
#
_entry.id   AF-A0A0Q8PLJ8-F1
#
_cell.length_a   1.000
_cell.length_b   1.000
_cell.length_c   1.000
_cell.angle_alpha   90.00
_cell.angle_beta   90.00
_cell.angle_gamma   90.00
#
_symmetry.space_group_name_H-M   'P 1'
#
loop_
_entity.id
_entity.type
_entity.pdbx_description
1 polymer ?
#
loop_
_entity_poly.entity_id
_entity_poly.type
_entity_poly.pdbx_seq_one_letter_code
_entity_poly.pdbx_strand_id
1 'polypeptide(L)'
;MSPAPAAYARLRKIADRLPTVPGIGRTEIANGVIVMTLPPVLRHELAVLRLARQLNAQLPGTHPGHIAHPGADLPRFFPTR
;
A
#
# COMPACT_ATOMS: atom_id res chain seq x y z
N MET A 1 -6.14 -9.61 -17.53
CA MET A 1 -6.32 -11.06 -17.77
C MET A 1 -5.48 -11.81 -16.74
N SER A 2 -6.05 -12.74 -15.97
CA SER A 2 -5.32 -13.40 -14.87
C SER A 2 -4.39 -14.48 -15.43
N PRO A 3 -3.13 -14.61 -14.95
CA PRO A 3 -2.23 -15.65 -15.43
C PRO A 3 -2.74 -17.05 -15.05
N ALA A 4 -2.38 -18.05 -15.86
CA ALA A 4 -2.66 -19.45 -15.55
C ALA A 4 -2.09 -19.83 -14.16
N PRO A 5 -2.72 -20.73 -13.40
CA PRO A 5 -2.33 -21.02 -12.00
C PRO A 5 -0.86 -21.40 -11.82
N ALA A 6 -0.29 -22.18 -12.73
CA ALA A 6 1.13 -22.56 -12.70
C ALA A 6 2.06 -21.35 -12.91
N ALA A 7 1.69 -20.44 -13.81
CA ALA A 7 2.44 -19.21 -14.05
C ALA A 7 2.37 -18.27 -12.84
N TYR A 8 1.20 -18.12 -12.23
CA TYR A 8 1.02 -17.37 -10.98
C TYR A 8 1.89 -17.95 -9.85
N ALA A 9 1.87 -19.27 -9.63
CA ALA A 9 2.65 -19.92 -8.59
C ALA A 9 4.17 -19.72 -8.78
N ARG A 10 4.64 -19.74 -10.03
CA ARG A 10 6.04 -19.45 -10.37
C ARG A 10 6.39 -17.98 -10.06
N LEU A 11 5.56 -17.04 -10.51
CA LEU A 11 5.74 -15.61 -10.24
C LEU A 11 5.70 -15.33 -8.74
N ARG A 12 4.86 -16.03 -7.98
CA ARG A 12 4.79 -15.88 -6.52
C ARG A 12 6.07 -16.33 -5.83
N LYS A 13 6.63 -17.48 -6.21
CA LYS A 13 7.92 -17.95 -5.70
C LYS A 13 9.06 -16.96 -5.99
N ILE A 14 9.01 -16.26 -7.13
CA ILE A 14 9.98 -15.22 -7.47
C ILE A 14 9.76 -13.98 -6.59
N ALA A 15 8.50 -13.53 -6.46
CA ALA A 15 8.13 -12.38 -5.64
C ALA A 15 8.54 -12.55 -4.17
N ASP A 16 8.40 -13.75 -3.61
CA ASP A 16 8.78 -14.06 -2.21
C ASP A 16 10.31 -14.02 -1.99
N ARG A 17 11.12 -14.00 -3.05
CA ARG A 17 12.59 -13.91 -2.97
C ARG A 17 13.12 -12.51 -3.26
N LEU A 18 12.25 -11.56 -3.63
CA LEU A 18 12.68 -10.20 -3.91
C LEU A 18 13.08 -9.50 -2.60
N PRO A 19 14.17 -8.70 -2.62
CA PRO A 19 14.57 -7.96 -1.44
C PRO A 19 13.52 -6.91 -1.09
N THR A 20 13.24 -6.75 0.20
CA THR A 20 12.43 -5.64 0.70
C THR A 20 13.24 -4.36 0.56
N VAL A 21 12.82 -3.45 -0.33
CA VAL A 21 13.46 -2.15 -0.52
C VAL A 21 12.76 -1.13 0.39
N PRO A 22 13.49 -0.34 1.19
CA PRO A 22 12.88 0.69 2.03
C PRO A 22 12.01 1.66 1.22
N GLY A 23 10.78 1.86 1.69
CA GLY A 23 9.80 2.75 1.06
C GLY A 23 9.01 2.14 -0.10
N ILE A 24 9.32 0.92 -0.55
CA ILE A 24 8.54 0.27 -1.60
C ILE A 24 7.15 -0.14 -1.11
N GLY A 25 6.14 0.07 -1.97
CA GLY A 25 4.81 -0.48 -1.79
C GLY A 25 4.79 -2.01 -1.90
N ARG A 26 3.64 -2.61 -1.62
CA ARG A 26 3.45 -4.05 -1.68
C ARG A 26 3.75 -4.59 -3.10
N THR A 27 4.46 -5.71 -3.17
CA THR A 27 4.65 -6.46 -4.42
C THR A 27 3.34 -7.11 -4.87
N GLU A 28 2.96 -6.90 -6.12
CA GLU A 28 1.73 -7.42 -6.73
C GLU A 28 2.05 -8.30 -7.96
N ILE A 29 1.13 -9.18 -8.33
CA ILE A 29 1.21 -9.97 -9.58
C ILE A 29 -0.03 -9.64 -10.40
N ALA A 30 0.17 -9.00 -11.55
CA ALA A 30 -0.90 -8.60 -12.45
C ALA A 30 -0.46 -8.82 -13.90
N ASN A 31 -1.37 -9.31 -14.75
CA ASN A 31 -1.11 -9.52 -16.19
C ASN A 31 0.19 -10.30 -16.50
N GLY A 32 0.55 -11.29 -15.67
CA GLY A 32 1.74 -12.12 -15.89
C GLY A 32 3.06 -11.45 -15.51
N VAL A 33 3.04 -10.27 -14.89
CA VAL A 33 4.23 -9.56 -14.42
C VAL A 33 4.19 -9.33 -12.91
N ILE A 34 5.37 -9.16 -12.31
CA ILE A 34 5.51 -8.69 -10.94
C ILE A 34 5.53 -7.16 -10.98
N VAL A 35 4.62 -6.53 -10.24
CA VAL A 35 4.51 -5.08 -10.14
C VAL A 35 5.06 -4.66 -8.78
N MET A 36 5.98 -3.69 -8.80
CA MET A 36 6.55 -3.10 -7.60
C MET A 36 6.36 -1.59 -7.68
N THR A 37 5.55 -1.05 -6.78
CA THR A 37 5.31 0.40 -6.71
C THR A 37 6.39 1.03 -5.85
N LEU A 38 7.31 1.74 -6.49
CA LEU A 38 8.26 2.59 -5.78
C LEU A 38 7.52 3.81 -5.24
N PRO A 39 7.90 4.33 -4.05
CA PRO A 39 7.31 5.54 -3.55
C PRO A 39 7.63 6.64 -4.56
N PRO A 40 6.64 7.40 -5.05
CA PRO A 40 6.93 8.57 -5.85
C PRO A 40 7.81 9.45 -4.96
N VAL A 41 9.08 9.64 -5.36
CA VAL A 41 10.13 10.48 -4.74
C VAL A 41 9.82 10.92 -3.30
N LEU A 42 10.57 10.47 -2.27
CA LEU A 42 10.42 10.72 -0.81
C LEU A 42 9.60 11.96 -0.34
N ARG A 43 9.67 13.08 -1.08
CA ARG A 43 8.82 14.26 -0.96
C ARG A 43 7.31 13.97 -1.02
N HIS A 44 6.83 13.00 -1.79
CA HIS A 44 5.41 12.71 -1.93
C HIS A 44 4.85 12.06 -0.67
N GLU A 45 5.54 11.06 -0.12
CA GLU A 45 5.16 10.43 1.15
C GLU A 45 5.15 11.45 2.30
N LEU A 46 6.14 12.35 2.34
CA LEU A 46 6.16 13.45 3.29
C LEU A 46 4.97 14.42 3.08
N ALA A 47 4.60 14.71 1.84
CA ALA A 47 3.45 15.55 1.54
C ALA A 47 2.14 14.88 1.98
N VAL A 48 1.96 13.59 1.69
CA VAL A 48 0.80 12.80 2.10
C VAL A 48 0.68 12.71 3.62
N LEU A 49 1.79 12.49 4.34
CA LEU A 49 1.82 12.53 5.80
C LEU A 49 1.39 13.89 6.36
N ARG A 50 1.87 14.99 5.76
CA ARG A 50 1.50 16.35 6.16
C ARG A 50 0.02 16.62 5.91
N LEU A 51 -0.51 16.20 4.77
CA LEU A 51 -1.93 16.32 4.43
C LEU A 51 -2.82 15.54 5.41
N ALA A 52 -2.46 14.29 5.73
CA ALA A 52 -3.21 13.48 6.69
C ALA A 52 -3.26 14.14 8.08
N ARG A 53 -2.14 14.72 8.55
CA ARG A 53 -2.11 15.47 9.81
C ARG A 53 -3.00 16.71 9.79
N GLN A 54 -2.94 17.48 8.70
CA GLN A 54 -3.78 18.66 8.54
C GLN A 54 -5.27 18.28 8.54
N LEU A 55 -5.64 17.24 7.80
CA LEU A 55 -7.02 16.76 7.74
C LEU A 55 -7.49 16.27 9.12
N ASN A 56 -6.68 15.49 9.84
CA ASN A 56 -7.04 15.02 11.18
C ASN A 56 -7.21 16.15 12.21
N ALA A 57 -6.62 17.32 12.00
CA ALA A 57 -6.91 18.50 12.81
C ALA A 57 -8.27 19.15 12.48
N GLN A 58 -8.79 18.95 11.27
CA GLN A 58 -10.04 19.54 10.77
C GLN A 58 -11.25 18.60 10.90
N LEU A 59 -11.02 17.29 10.79
CA LEU A 59 -12.07 16.27 10.78
C LEU A 59 -12.97 16.28 12.03
N PRO A 60 -12.48 16.46 13.27
CA PRO A 60 -13.35 16.49 14.44
C PRO A 60 -14.47 17.53 14.36
N GLY A 61 -14.24 18.65 13.67
CA GLY A 61 -15.24 19.72 13.52
C GLY A 61 -16.18 19.57 12.32
N THR A 62 -15.86 18.73 11.33
CA THR A 62 -16.63 18.62 10.08
C THR A 62 -17.21 17.23 9.85
N HIS A 63 -16.48 16.18 10.24
CA HIS A 63 -16.81 14.77 10.03
C HIS A 63 -16.38 13.96 11.26
N PRO A 64 -17.09 14.07 12.40
CA PRO A 64 -16.74 13.34 13.62
C PRO A 64 -16.71 11.83 13.36
N GLY A 65 -15.81 11.12 14.06
CA GLY A 65 -15.62 9.67 13.91
C GLY A 65 -14.79 9.23 12.69
N HIS A 66 -14.31 10.17 11.86
CA HIS A 66 -13.46 9.87 10.71
C HIS A 66 -11.99 10.22 10.99
N ILE A 67 -11.07 9.40 10.45
CA ILE A 67 -9.62 9.60 10.54
C ILE A 67 -9.03 9.47 9.13
N ALA A 68 -8.20 10.42 8.74
CA ALA A 68 -7.41 10.37 7.52
C ALA A 68 -6.11 9.59 7.76
N HIS A 69 -5.81 8.65 6.87
CA HIS A 69 -4.57 7.85 6.88
C HIS A 69 -3.66 8.28 5.72
N PRO A 70 -2.33 8.43 5.95
CA PRO A 70 -1.39 8.65 4.86
C PRO A 70 -1.11 7.35 4.09
N GLY A 71 -1.20 7.40 2.76
CA GLY A 71 -0.85 6.28 1.87
C GLY A 71 -1.88 5.14 1.80
N ALA A 72 -1.46 4.00 1.26
CA ALA A 72 -2.26 2.77 1.16
C ALA A 72 -2.33 1.96 2.47
N ASP A 73 -2.19 2.64 3.62
CA ASP A 73 -2.27 2.00 4.94
C ASP A 73 -3.75 1.83 5.30
N LEU A 74 -4.40 0.89 4.59
CA LEU A 74 -5.69 0.36 5.00
C LEU A 74 -5.44 -0.49 6.26
N PRO A 75 -6.06 -0.18 7.41
CA PRO A 75 -5.99 -1.08 8.55
C PRO A 75 -6.50 -2.45 8.09
N ARG A 76 -5.63 -3.46 8.14
CA ARG A 76 -6.09 -4.84 8.06
C ARG A 76 -7.09 -5.02 9.19
N PHE A 77 -8.33 -5.30 8.84
CA PHE A 77 -9.26 -5.94 9.75
C PHE A 77 -8.64 -7.29 10.13
N PHE A 78 -7.86 -7.31 11.22
CA PHE A 78 -7.53 -8.55 11.90
C PHE A 78 -8.74 -8.85 12.77
N PRO A 79 -9.51 -9.91 12.50
CA PRO A 79 -10.48 -10.36 13.48
C PRO A 79 -9.66 -10.84 14.68
N THR A 80 -9.71 -10.08 15.77
CA THR A 80 -9.32 -10.54 17.09
C THR A 80 -10.11 -11.81 17.36
N ARG A 81 -9.41 -12.95 17.42
CA ARG A 81 -9.84 -14.11 18.18
C ARG A 81 -9.43 -13.93 19.63
#